data_AF-A0A6M0AA26-F1
#
_entry.id   AF-A0A6M0AA26-F1
#
_cell.length_a   1.000
_cell.length_b   1.000
_cell.length_c   1.000
_cell.angle_alpha   90.00
_cell.angle_beta   90.00
_cell.angle_gamma   90.00
#
_symmetry.space_group_name_H-M   'P 1'
#
loop_
_entity.id
_entity.type
_entity.pdbx_description
1 polymer ?
#
loop_
_entity_poly.entity_id
_entity_poly.type
_entity_poly.pdbx_seq_one_letter_code
_entity_poly.pdbx_strand_id
1 'polypeptide(L)' 'YLHYLVRSVTPGTYLWPPAQAHINYAPEEFGRSASSTLVISD' A
#
# COMPACT_ATOMS: atom_id res chain seq x y z
N TYR A 1 4.56 -6.63 -14.43
CA TYR A 1 3.63 -5.98 -13.50
C TYR A 1 3.26 -6.95 -12.41
N LEU A 2 3.26 -6.51 -11.15
CA LEU A 2 2.83 -7.32 -10.01
C LEU A 2 1.31 -7.22 -9.87
N HIS A 3 0.62 -8.36 -9.73
CA HIS A 3 -0.83 -8.40 -9.49
C HIS A 3 -1.12 -9.31 -8.29
N TYR A 4 -2.01 -8.87 -7.42
CA TYR A 4 -2.44 -9.63 -6.24
C TYR A 4 -3.91 -9.35 -5.96
N LEU A 5 -4.62 -10.34 -5.40
CA LEU A 5 -6.05 -10.25 -5.08
C LEU A 5 -6.22 -9.82 -3.62
N VAL A 6 -7.15 -8.90 -3.38
CA VAL A 6 -7.51 -8.40 -2.05
C VAL A 6 -9.03 -8.33 -1.90
N ARG A 7 -9.51 -8.40 -0.66
CA ARG A 7 -10.93 -8.25 -0.31
C ARG A 7 -11.06 -7.33 0.90
N SER A 8 -11.96 -6.36 0.80
CA SER A 8 -12.41 -5.55 1.94
C SER A 8 -13.20 -6.41 2.94
N VAL A 9 -12.99 -6.19 4.23
CA VAL A 9 -13.65 -6.98 5.30
C VAL A 9 -14.49 -6.08 6.19
N THR A 10 -13.86 -5.11 6.85
CA THR A 10 -14.52 -4.24 7.82
C THR A 10 -14.84 -2.89 7.16
N PRO A 11 -16.11 -2.41 7.21
CA PRO A 11 -16.45 -1.06 6.78
C PRO A 11 -15.74 0.00 7.62
N GLY A 12 -15.38 1.11 6.98
CA GLY A 12 -14.67 2.20 7.65
C GLY A 12 -13.82 3.05 6.72
N THR A 13 -13.18 4.07 7.31
CA THR A 13 -12.19 4.92 6.63
C THR A 13 -10.80 4.61 7.16
N TYR A 14 -9.88 4.25 6.27
CA TYR A 14 -8.55 3.78 6.61
C TYR A 14 -7.47 4.63 5.93
N LEU A 15 -6.35 4.83 6.62
CA LEU A 15 -5.13 5.32 5.99
C LEU A 15 -4.56 4.21 5.11
N TRP A 16 -4.42 4.48 3.82
CA TRP A 16 -3.83 3.54 2.86
C TRP A 16 -2.34 3.87 2.67
N PRO A 17 -1.43 3.00 3.19
CA PRO A 17 0.00 3.27 3.13
C PRO A 17 0.51 3.21 1.68
N PRO A 18 1.58 3.96 1.37
CA PRO A 18 2.22 3.86 0.07
C PRO A 18 2.92 2.50 -0.09
N ALA A 19 3.03 2.03 -1.34
CA ALA A 19 3.92 0.93 -1.66
C ALA A 19 5.38 1.38 -1.47
N GLN A 20 6.22 0.48 -0.96
CA GLN A 20 7.64 0.73 -0.71
C GLN A 20 8.48 -0.45 -1.20
N ALA A 21 9.64 -0.16 -1.78
CA ALA A 21 10.63 -1.15 -2.18
C ALA A 21 12.02 -0.65 -1.85
N HIS A 22 12.85 -1.53 -1.26
CA HIS A 22 14.22 -1.25 -0.84
C HIS A 22 15.17 -2.26 -1.48
N ILE A 23 16.41 -1.87 -1.75
CA ILE A 23 17.46 -2.80 -2.13
C ILE A 23 18.00 -3.48 -0.87
N ASN A 24 18.02 -4.81 -0.85
CA ASN A 24 18.35 -5.60 0.35
C ASN A 24 19.72 -5.26 0.98
N TYR A 25 20.71 -4.85 0.18
CA TYR A 25 22.08 -4.53 0.62
C TYR A 25 22.45 -3.05 0.46
N ALA A 26 21.47 -2.21 0.12
CA ALA A 26 21.59 -0.75 -0.01
C ALA A 26 20.23 -0.11 0.34
N PRO A 27 19.75 -0.25 1.59
CA PRO A 27 18.40 0.17 1.99
C PRO A 27 18.14 1.68 1.84
N GLU A 28 19.18 2.50 1.77
CA GLU A 28 19.11 3.93 1.45
C GLU A 28 18.59 4.19 0.03
N GLU A 29 18.70 3.22 -0.87
CA GLU A 29 18.09 3.25 -2.19
C GLU A 29 16.69 2.64 -2.12
N PHE A 30 15.66 3.49 -2.21
CA PHE A 30 14.27 3.06 -2.12
C PHE A 30 13.34 3.85 -3.04
N GLY A 31 12.28 3.17 -3.47
CA GLY A 31 11.15 3.78 -4.15
C GLY A 31 9.92 3.80 -3.25
N ARG A 32 9.09 4.84 -3.36
CA ARG A 32 7.77 4.89 -2.71
C ARG A 32 6.70 5.51 -3.60
N SER A 33 5.46 5.04 -3.48
CA SER A 33 4.31 5.71 -4.07
C SER A 33 3.78 6.82 -3.16
N ALA A 34 2.77 7.57 -3.61
CA ALA A 34 1.96 8.41 -2.74
C ALA A 34 1.07 7.53 -1.83
N SER A 35 0.70 8.06 -0.66
CA SER A 35 -0.34 7.49 0.21
C SER A 35 -1.74 7.87 -0.27
N SER A 36 -2.76 7.17 0.24
CA SER A 36 -4.17 7.50 -0.04
C SER A 36 -5.06 7.25 1.17
N THR A 37 -6.36 7.48 1.02
CA THR A 37 -7.40 7.10 1.99
C THR A 37 -8.31 6.06 1.35
N LEU A 38 -8.55 4.95 2.06
CA LEU A 38 -9.46 3.89 1.63
C LEU A 38 -10.79 4.03 2.38
N VAL A 39 -11.89 4.12 1.62
CA VAL A 39 -13.26 4.11 2.16
C VAL A 39 -13.91 2.79 1.78
N ILE A 40 -14.38 2.04 2.78
CA ILE A 40 -15.13 0.80 2.61
C ILE A 40 -16.57 1.07 3.07
N SER A 41 -17.51 0.99 2.13
CA SER A 41 -18.96 1.07 2.34
C SER A 41 -19.64 -0.27 2.00
N ASP A 42 -20.85 -0.46 2.49
CA ASP A 42 -21.74 -1.57 2.12
C ASP A 42 -22.23 -1.47 0.66
#